data_AF-A0A1V8TQG0-F1
#
_entry.id   AF-A0A1V8TQG0-F1
#
_cell.length_a   1.000
_cell.length_b   1.000
_cell.length_c   1.000
_cell.angle_alpha   90.00
_cell.angle_beta   90.00
_cell.angle_gamma   90.00
#
_symmetry.space_group_name_H-M   'P 1'
#
loop_
_entity.id
_entity.type
_entity.pdbx_description
1 polymer ?
#
loop_
_entity_poly.entity_id
_entity_poly.type
_entity_poly.pdbx_seq_one_letter_code
_entity_poly.pdbx_strand_id
1 'polypeptide(L)'
;MPLTVLGDNDVNRILHSFTKEDILELQESLADALHWYSTSSDGNDCCSDYQPERTHLKRKDGSTTLFMPASGLTGQGIKVVNIDPVEKSDTINLPSVDNLSLDSASSRSSSEISSLSHRTPSMSTVASTASKSSTGSGRSSPSLSKIPSGDVPVAAPSTIRGSLTLLDNLGNTTGLINAAELTAFRTALASTLLLKKRQSVHDMTVFGAGKQAYWHIRLALLLRGPEIHHLNIVTRNFDTGRGCIMRLFNPLPEDPSYVNTLGPRGNMKTKIALLTPMHAEYSRLLKEYVRAANVIFCTTPSTTPLFPATFLTNPSGRTKGRYIACVGSYKPHMIELAPEILQYAVAPHHEHRHLHKHQKEGGAVIVDTLSGCLHEAGEIIQAKLLPDQVVELGELFMLKREAERLCKEKGEVNGKGCEFQGGAGLKEWLTRGNVVYKSVGLGLMDVVVGGEIVRMARERGMGVTIEDF
;
A
#
# COMPACT_ATOMS: atom_id res chain seq x y z
N MET A 1 -30.77 -6.61 15.97
CA MET A 1 -29.42 -7.21 15.98
C MET A 1 -28.58 -6.35 16.91
N PRO A 2 -27.78 -6.91 17.84
CA PRO A 2 -26.98 -6.07 18.72
C PRO A 2 -25.90 -5.32 17.93
N LEU A 3 -25.50 -4.16 18.44
CA LEU A 3 -24.35 -3.40 17.96
C LEU A 3 -23.07 -3.93 18.60
N THR A 4 -22.02 -4.16 17.80
CA THR A 4 -20.69 -4.51 18.30
C THR A 4 -19.71 -3.35 18.08
N VAL A 5 -19.10 -2.87 19.15
CA VAL A 5 -18.10 -1.78 19.13
C VAL A 5 -16.71 -2.33 19.35
N LEU A 6 -15.79 -2.02 18.44
CA LEU A 6 -14.41 -2.51 18.43
C LEU A 6 -13.42 -1.35 18.45
N GLY A 7 -12.67 -1.23 19.55
CA GLY A 7 -11.56 -0.30 19.68
C GLY A 7 -10.30 -0.79 18.97
N ASP A 8 -9.24 0.03 18.98
CA ASP A 8 -7.96 -0.32 18.36
C ASP A 8 -7.38 -1.62 18.91
N ASN A 9 -7.48 -1.84 20.23
CA ASN A 9 -6.98 -3.04 20.87
C ASN A 9 -7.76 -4.29 20.45
N ASP A 10 -9.09 -4.19 20.36
CA ASP A 10 -9.95 -5.31 19.94
C ASP A 10 -9.66 -5.71 18.49
N VAL A 11 -9.60 -4.72 17.58
CA VAL A 11 -9.26 -4.95 16.17
C VAL A 11 -7.87 -5.56 16.06
N ASN A 12 -6.89 -5.01 16.77
CA ASN A 12 -5.53 -5.55 16.77
C ASN A 12 -5.52 -7.01 17.24
N ARG A 13 -6.18 -7.33 18.35
CA ARG A 13 -6.25 -8.69 18.89
C ARG A 13 -6.91 -9.67 17.92
N ILE A 14 -8.04 -9.30 17.33
CA ILE A 14 -8.75 -10.13 16.35
C ILE A 14 -7.85 -10.39 15.14
N LEU A 15 -7.31 -9.34 14.51
CA LEU A 15 -6.50 -9.46 13.30
C LEU A 15 -5.23 -10.31 13.52
N HIS A 16 -4.62 -10.23 14.71
CA HIS A 16 -3.42 -11.00 15.03
C HIS A 16 -3.70 -12.44 15.46
N SER A 17 -4.96 -12.77 15.73
CA SER A 17 -5.42 -14.13 16.02
C SER A 17 -5.65 -14.96 14.76
N PHE A 18 -5.69 -14.33 13.59
CA PHE A 18 -5.90 -15.02 12.33
C PHE A 18 -4.77 -16.01 12.01
N THR A 19 -5.17 -17.24 11.76
CA THR A 19 -4.35 -18.31 11.21
C THR A 19 -4.19 -18.14 9.71
N LYS A 20 -3.34 -18.96 9.09
CA LYS A 20 -3.18 -18.96 7.64
C LYS A 20 -4.49 -19.32 6.95
N GLU A 21 -5.22 -20.28 7.50
CA GLU A 21 -6.50 -20.77 7.00
C GLU A 21 -7.56 -19.67 7.04
N ASP A 22 -7.67 -18.94 8.17
CA ASP A 22 -8.59 -17.81 8.29
C ASP A 22 -8.29 -16.72 7.24
N ILE A 23 -7.01 -16.39 7.02
CA ILE A 23 -6.63 -15.40 5.99
C ILE A 23 -7.00 -15.89 4.58
N LEU A 24 -6.89 -17.19 4.31
CA LEU A 24 -7.25 -17.75 3.01
C LEU A 24 -8.76 -17.70 2.77
N GLU A 25 -9.57 -17.94 3.80
CA GLU A 25 -11.03 -17.81 3.75
C GLU A 25 -11.45 -16.35 3.56
N LEU A 26 -10.88 -15.43 4.35
CA LEU A 26 -11.06 -13.98 4.19
C LEU A 26 -10.67 -13.49 2.78
N GLN A 27 -9.57 -14.01 2.23
CA GLN A 27 -9.16 -13.72 0.86
C GLN A 27 -10.18 -14.22 -0.17
N GLU A 28 -10.81 -15.37 0.07
CA GLU A 28 -11.85 -15.91 -0.80
C GLU A 28 -13.12 -15.06 -0.75
N SER A 29 -13.60 -14.70 0.45
CA SER A 29 -14.74 -13.79 0.60
C SER A 29 -14.49 -12.42 -0.05
N LEU A 30 -13.27 -11.88 0.11
CA LEU A 30 -12.90 -10.60 -0.52
C LEU A 30 -12.78 -10.74 -2.04
N ALA A 31 -12.18 -11.83 -2.54
CA ALA A 31 -12.07 -12.07 -3.98
C ALA A 31 -13.45 -12.22 -4.63
N ASP A 32 -14.39 -12.90 -3.98
CA ASP A 32 -15.77 -13.03 -4.44
C ASP A 32 -16.48 -11.68 -4.47
N ALA A 33 -16.36 -10.86 -3.42
CA ALA A 33 -16.94 -9.52 -3.40
C ALA A 33 -16.37 -8.62 -4.52
N LEU A 34 -15.04 -8.64 -4.73
CA LEU A 34 -14.40 -7.90 -5.81
C LEU A 34 -14.82 -8.41 -7.19
N HIS A 35 -14.99 -9.73 -7.33
CA HIS A 35 -15.51 -10.32 -8.56
C HIS A 35 -16.92 -9.80 -8.86
N TRP A 36 -17.83 -9.83 -7.89
CA TRP A 36 -19.17 -9.28 -8.06
C TRP A 36 -19.16 -7.78 -8.39
N TYR A 37 -18.29 -7.01 -7.74
CA TYR A 37 -18.08 -5.61 -8.04
C TYR A 37 -17.72 -5.36 -9.50
N SER A 38 -16.77 -6.14 -10.05
CA SER A 38 -16.25 -5.96 -11.39
C SER A 38 -17.15 -6.50 -12.51
N THR A 39 -18.05 -7.47 -12.23
CA THR A 39 -18.70 -8.24 -13.31
C THR A 39 -20.22 -8.20 -13.31
N SER A 40 -20.85 -7.71 -12.24
CA SER A 40 -22.31 -7.73 -12.15
C SER A 40 -22.88 -6.54 -12.89
N SER A 41 -23.51 -6.77 -14.04
CA SER A 41 -24.03 -5.68 -14.85
C SER A 41 -25.35 -5.09 -14.34
N ASP A 42 -26.21 -5.82 -13.60
CA ASP A 42 -27.53 -5.27 -13.17
C ASP A 42 -28.22 -6.06 -12.01
N GLY A 43 -27.50 -6.86 -11.22
CA GLY A 43 -28.15 -7.90 -10.39
C GLY A 43 -27.88 -7.92 -8.89
N ASN A 44 -26.92 -7.14 -8.36
CA ASN A 44 -26.61 -7.17 -6.92
C ASN A 44 -26.17 -5.80 -6.40
N ASP A 45 -26.43 -5.56 -5.12
CA ASP A 45 -26.08 -4.32 -4.41
C ASP A 45 -24.57 -4.16 -4.17
N CYS A 46 -23.72 -4.97 -4.81
CA CYS A 46 -22.26 -4.96 -4.70
C CYS A 46 -21.54 -4.51 -5.95
N CYS A 47 -22.26 -4.32 -7.06
CA CYS A 47 -21.66 -3.89 -8.31
C CYS A 47 -21.09 -2.48 -8.21
N SER A 48 -20.31 -2.10 -9.21
CA SER A 48 -19.69 -0.77 -9.29
C SER A 48 -20.69 0.38 -9.21
N ASP A 49 -21.91 0.22 -9.73
CA ASP A 49 -22.97 1.25 -9.68
C ASP A 49 -23.44 1.54 -8.25
N TYR A 50 -23.30 0.59 -7.32
CA TYR A 50 -23.66 0.74 -5.91
C TYR A 50 -22.46 1.09 -5.02
N GLN A 51 -21.33 1.52 -5.60
CA GLN A 51 -20.19 2.06 -4.87
C GLN A 51 -20.06 3.57 -5.11
N PRO A 52 -20.67 4.43 -4.26
CA PRO A 52 -20.59 5.86 -4.47
C PRO A 52 -19.16 6.37 -4.32
N GLU A 53 -18.85 7.46 -5.03
CA GLU A 53 -17.57 8.14 -4.86
C GLU A 53 -17.39 8.68 -3.43
N ARG A 54 -16.14 8.70 -2.97
CA ARG A 54 -15.81 9.29 -1.68
C ARG A 54 -16.19 10.78 -1.67
N THR A 55 -16.80 11.23 -0.58
CA THR A 55 -17.14 12.64 -0.38
C THR A 55 -16.09 13.34 0.47
N HIS A 56 -15.66 14.53 0.04
CA HIS A 56 -14.65 15.34 0.72
C HIS A 56 -15.28 16.54 1.44
N LEU A 57 -15.09 16.64 2.75
CA LEU A 57 -15.47 17.80 3.55
C LEU A 57 -14.21 18.54 4.03
N LYS A 58 -13.87 19.65 3.38
CA LYS A 58 -12.76 20.53 3.79
C LYS A 58 -13.24 21.53 4.83
N ARG A 59 -12.57 21.58 5.98
CA ARG A 59 -12.87 22.51 7.07
C ARG A 59 -11.98 23.75 6.99
N LYS A 60 -12.40 24.82 7.68
CA LYS A 60 -11.67 26.10 7.75
C LYS A 60 -10.30 25.97 8.45
N ASP A 61 -10.15 24.98 9.34
CA ASP A 61 -8.91 24.67 10.04
C ASP A 61 -7.89 23.90 9.17
N GLY A 62 -8.22 23.61 7.90
CA GLY A 62 -7.36 22.86 6.99
C GLY A 62 -7.51 21.34 7.08
N SER A 63 -8.26 20.83 8.06
CA SER A 63 -8.60 19.41 8.13
C SER A 63 -9.56 19.02 7.00
N THR A 64 -9.43 17.78 6.54
CA THR A 64 -10.33 17.20 5.53
C THR A 64 -10.90 15.90 6.05
N THR A 65 -12.22 15.82 6.13
CA THR A 65 -12.94 14.59 6.43
C THR A 65 -13.37 13.91 5.13
N LEU A 66 -13.08 12.62 5.00
CA LEU A 66 -13.50 11.76 3.89
C LEU A 66 -14.62 10.86 4.37
N PHE A 67 -15.73 10.84 3.62
CA PHE A 67 -16.82 9.89 3.80
C PHE A 67 -16.75 8.89 2.65
N MET A 68 -16.66 7.61 2.99
CA MET A 68 -16.55 6.51 2.03
C MET A 68 -17.70 5.53 2.28
N PRO A 69 -18.89 5.83 1.73
CA PRO A 69 -19.99 4.86 1.73
C PRO A 69 -19.63 3.68 0.80
N ALA A 70 -20.11 2.50 1.15
CA ALA A 70 -19.98 1.31 0.32
C ALA A 70 -21.12 0.35 0.62
N SER A 71 -21.53 -0.38 -0.41
CA SER A 71 -22.56 -1.39 -0.33
C SER A 71 -21.94 -2.78 -0.51
N GLY A 72 -22.35 -3.74 0.33
CA GLY A 72 -21.89 -5.13 0.32
C GLY A 72 -23.07 -6.10 0.22
N LEU A 73 -22.81 -7.41 0.12
CA LEU A 73 -23.87 -8.40 -0.17
C LEU A 73 -24.85 -8.55 0.99
N THR A 74 -24.36 -8.30 2.20
CA THR A 74 -25.04 -8.56 3.47
C THR A 74 -25.38 -7.28 4.22
N GLY A 75 -25.10 -6.11 3.64
CA GLY A 75 -25.30 -4.84 4.30
C GLY A 75 -24.54 -3.69 3.66
N GLN A 76 -24.56 -2.56 4.34
CA GLN A 76 -23.89 -1.32 3.90
C GLN A 76 -22.88 -0.89 4.95
N GLY A 77 -21.98 0.01 4.58
CA GLY A 77 -21.12 0.65 5.56
C GLY A 77 -20.63 2.00 5.11
N ILE A 78 -20.17 2.78 6.08
CA ILE A 78 -19.56 4.07 5.83
C ILE A 78 -18.28 4.17 6.65
N LYS A 79 -17.17 4.39 5.94
CA LYS A 79 -15.91 4.72 6.59
C LYS A 79 -15.74 6.24 6.59
N VAL A 80 -15.52 6.79 7.78
CA VAL A 80 -15.23 8.21 7.97
C VAL A 80 -13.80 8.36 8.40
N VAL A 81 -13.03 9.18 7.68
CA VAL A 81 -11.60 9.38 7.91
C VAL A 81 -11.27 10.85 7.98
N ASN A 82 -10.62 11.30 9.05
CA ASN A 82 -10.09 12.65 9.15
C ASN A 82 -8.60 12.68 8.80
N ILE A 83 -8.24 13.67 7.99
CA ILE A 83 -6.87 13.99 7.63
C ILE A 83 -6.57 15.37 8.23
N ASP A 84 -5.73 15.38 9.26
CA ASP A 84 -5.30 16.60 9.91
C ASP A 84 -4.13 17.25 9.12
N PRO A 85 -4.08 18.58 9.00
CA PRO A 85 -2.95 19.27 8.42
C PRO A 85 -1.72 19.06 9.29
N VAL A 86 -0.59 18.79 8.65
CA VAL A 86 0.68 18.52 9.32
C VAL A 86 1.22 19.82 9.93
N GLU A 87 1.57 19.80 11.21
CA GLU A 87 2.33 20.90 11.81
C GLU A 87 3.71 21.01 11.14
N LYS A 88 4.06 22.22 10.70
CA LYS A 88 5.36 22.54 10.09
C LYS A 88 6.47 22.31 11.13
N SER A 89 7.03 21.10 11.16
CA SER A 89 8.28 20.82 11.86
C SER A 89 9.40 20.72 10.84
N ASP A 90 10.53 21.37 11.14
CA ASP A 90 11.69 21.53 10.28
C ASP A 90 12.25 20.18 9.80
N THR A 91 11.98 19.81 8.55
CA THR A 91 12.56 18.63 7.91
C THR A 91 13.60 19.03 6.88
N ILE A 92 14.83 18.56 7.11
CA ILE A 92 15.95 18.58 6.19
C ILE A 92 15.55 17.83 4.92
N ASN A 93 15.58 18.52 3.77
CA ASN A 93 15.32 17.96 2.45
C ASN A 93 16.35 16.86 2.10
N LEU A 94 15.89 15.79 1.46
CA LEU A 94 16.79 14.89 0.73
C LEU A 94 17.36 15.67 -0.48
N PRO A 95 18.67 15.61 -0.77
CA PRO A 95 19.16 16.11 -2.04
C PRO A 95 18.60 15.24 -3.18
N SER A 96 18.00 15.89 -4.18
CA SER A 96 17.64 15.25 -5.45
C SER A 96 18.91 14.70 -6.10
N VAL A 97 18.83 13.48 -6.63
CA VAL A 97 19.94 12.81 -7.32
C VAL A 97 20.18 13.33 -8.75
N ASP A 98 19.65 14.52 -9.08
CA ASP A 98 19.72 15.09 -10.43
C ASP A 98 20.93 16.00 -10.67
N ASN A 99 21.80 16.22 -9.68
CA ASN A 99 23.01 17.05 -9.84
C ASN A 99 24.32 16.25 -9.67
N LEU A 100 24.49 15.21 -10.49
CA LEU A 100 25.82 14.64 -10.76
C LEU A 100 26.18 14.87 -12.23
N SER A 101 26.39 16.13 -12.58
CA SER A 101 27.20 16.48 -13.75
C SER A 101 28.67 16.40 -13.36
N LEU A 102 29.37 15.49 -14.04
CA LEU A 102 30.81 15.35 -14.05
C LEU A 102 31.45 16.67 -14.51
N ASP A 103 32.34 17.24 -13.70
CA ASP A 103 33.40 18.09 -14.21
C ASP A 103 34.71 17.82 -13.49
N SER A 104 35.71 17.54 -14.30
CA SER A 104 37.08 17.21 -13.96
C SER A 104 37.90 18.47 -13.68
N ALA A 105 38.55 18.56 -12.51
CA ALA A 105 39.87 19.17 -12.37
C ALA A 105 40.45 18.92 -10.96
N SER A 106 41.75 18.67 -10.95
CA SER A 106 42.66 18.37 -9.84
C SER A 106 42.84 19.50 -8.81
N SER A 107 42.99 19.19 -7.52
CA SER A 107 44.25 19.35 -6.75
C SER A 107 44.12 19.08 -5.23
N ARG A 108 44.98 18.15 -4.76
CA ARG A 108 45.86 18.14 -3.57
C ARG A 108 45.39 18.61 -2.16
N SER A 109 45.53 17.64 -1.22
CA SER A 109 46.00 17.70 0.21
C SER A 109 45.26 18.62 1.20
N SER A 110 45.02 18.31 2.48
CA SER A 110 45.71 17.45 3.46
C SER A 110 44.77 17.12 4.64
N SER A 111 45.15 16.05 5.35
CA SER A 111 44.70 15.57 6.66
C SER A 111 44.45 16.62 7.74
N GLU A 112 43.49 16.38 8.64
CA GLU A 112 43.76 16.34 10.09
C GLU A 112 42.65 15.67 10.92
N ILE A 113 43.09 14.96 11.95
CA ILE A 113 42.36 14.19 12.93
C ILE A 113 42.13 15.09 14.15
N SER A 114 40.93 15.11 14.74
CA SER A 114 40.82 15.36 16.19
C SER A 114 39.56 14.76 16.80
N SER A 115 39.81 13.90 17.77
CA SER A 115 38.92 13.41 18.83
C SER A 115 38.79 14.45 19.94
N LEU A 116 37.63 14.56 20.61
CA LEU A 116 37.48 14.42 22.09
C LEU A 116 36.12 14.92 22.65
N SER A 117 35.49 14.01 23.40
CA SER A 117 34.81 14.14 24.72
C SER A 117 33.62 15.08 24.98
N HIS A 118 32.51 14.43 25.35
CA HIS A 118 31.64 14.62 26.53
C HIS A 118 31.45 16.00 27.19
N ARG A 119 30.18 16.41 27.31
CA ARG A 119 29.58 16.93 28.57
C ARG A 119 28.04 16.84 28.55
N THR A 120 27.48 16.33 29.64
CA THR A 120 26.04 16.25 29.99
C THR A 120 25.67 17.43 30.93
N PRO A 121 24.45 17.52 31.52
CA PRO A 121 23.43 18.49 31.12
C PRO A 121 23.08 19.49 32.23
N SER A 122 22.31 20.53 31.91
CA SER A 122 21.67 21.39 32.90
C SER A 122 20.27 21.84 32.48
N MET A 123 19.34 21.72 33.43
CA MET A 123 17.90 22.00 33.36
C MET A 123 17.54 23.49 33.52
N SER A 124 16.26 23.76 33.21
CA SER A 124 15.38 24.86 33.70
C SER A 124 15.61 26.23 33.04
N THR A 125 14.61 27.06 32.70
CA THR A 125 13.30 27.33 33.30
C THR A 125 12.30 27.90 32.28
N VAL A 126 11.02 27.73 32.59
CA VAL A 126 9.82 28.43 32.08
C VAL A 126 9.91 29.96 32.13
N ALA A 127 9.37 30.65 31.12
CA ALA A 127 8.82 32.00 31.24
C ALA A 127 7.77 32.27 30.15
N SER A 128 6.55 32.51 30.61
CA SER A 128 5.39 33.05 29.90
C SER A 128 5.36 34.57 30.00
N THR A 129 5.03 35.29 28.91
CA THR A 129 4.16 36.50 28.93
C THR A 129 3.89 37.07 27.53
N ALA A 130 2.62 37.00 27.15
CA ALA A 130 1.74 38.06 26.64
C ALA A 130 2.27 39.29 25.85
N SER A 131 1.75 39.39 24.62
CA SER A 131 1.12 40.53 23.93
C SER A 131 1.71 41.95 23.99
N LYS A 132 1.88 42.55 22.80
CA LYS A 132 1.47 43.93 22.51
C LYS A 132 1.28 44.17 21.01
N SER A 133 0.13 44.77 20.71
CA SER A 133 -0.33 45.30 19.43
C SER A 133 0.31 46.66 19.12
N SER A 134 0.62 46.93 17.85
CA SER A 134 0.67 48.29 17.32
C SER A 134 0.38 48.34 15.82
N THR A 135 -0.64 49.11 15.50
CA THR A 135 -1.09 49.57 14.18
C THR A 135 -0.09 50.51 13.51
N GLY A 136 0.00 50.47 12.17
CA GLY A 136 0.68 51.49 11.36
C GLY A 136 0.51 51.27 9.86
N SER A 137 -0.32 52.09 9.23
CA SER A 137 -0.59 52.13 7.79
C SER A 137 0.57 52.77 7.01
N GLY A 138 0.89 52.25 5.82
CA GLY A 138 1.76 52.92 4.86
C GLY A 138 1.70 52.26 3.48
N ARG A 139 1.09 52.94 2.50
CA ARG A 139 1.04 52.58 1.09
C ARG A 139 2.39 52.89 0.41
N SER A 140 2.93 51.94 -0.36
CA SER A 140 3.73 52.23 -1.56
C SER A 140 4.02 50.93 -2.36
N SER A 141 3.46 50.84 -3.56
CA SER A 141 4.03 50.09 -4.71
C SER A 141 4.87 51.10 -5.53
N PRO A 142 5.76 50.73 -6.49
CA PRO A 142 5.87 49.43 -7.19
C PRO A 142 7.30 48.92 -7.47
N SER A 143 7.46 47.62 -7.81
CA SER A 143 8.37 47.17 -8.89
C SER A 143 8.28 45.65 -9.13
N LEU A 144 8.06 45.28 -10.40
CA LEU A 144 8.26 43.92 -10.93
C LEU A 144 9.72 43.48 -10.75
N SER A 145 9.96 42.29 -10.18
CA SER A 145 11.00 41.37 -10.68
C SER A 145 10.91 39.98 -10.05
N LYS A 146 11.06 38.97 -10.91
CA LYS A 146 11.47 37.57 -10.70
C LYS A 146 10.68 36.70 -9.73
N ILE A 147 9.92 35.78 -10.31
CA ILE A 147 9.42 34.54 -9.70
C ILE A 147 10.63 33.64 -9.39
N PRO A 148 10.90 33.27 -8.13
CA PRO A 148 11.68 32.09 -7.84
C PRO A 148 10.73 30.88 -7.80
N SER A 149 11.06 29.88 -8.59
CA SER A 149 10.50 28.53 -8.56
C SER A 149 10.50 28.02 -7.12
N GLY A 150 9.31 27.86 -6.54
CA GLY A 150 9.14 27.36 -5.18
C GLY A 150 9.17 25.83 -5.17
N ASP A 151 10.24 25.26 -4.64
CA ASP A 151 10.27 23.87 -4.19
C ASP A 151 9.19 23.65 -3.13
N VAL A 152 8.29 22.70 -3.38
CA VAL A 152 7.23 22.32 -2.44
C VAL A 152 7.85 21.49 -1.30
N PRO A 153 7.74 21.91 -0.03
CA PRO A 153 8.26 21.13 1.09
C PRO A 153 7.52 19.79 1.22
N VAL A 154 8.30 18.71 1.42
CA VAL A 154 7.79 17.35 1.65
C VAL A 154 7.05 17.30 2.99
N ALA A 155 5.72 17.18 2.93
CA ALA A 155 4.87 17.08 4.11
C ALA A 155 5.19 15.83 4.96
N ALA A 156 5.23 15.98 6.29
CA ALA A 156 5.22 14.84 7.20
C ALA A 156 3.91 14.01 7.02
N PRO A 157 3.85 12.73 7.40
CA PRO A 157 2.63 11.95 7.24
C PRO A 157 1.52 12.52 8.15
N SER A 158 0.40 12.91 7.54
CA SER A 158 -0.84 13.26 8.26
C SER A 158 -1.28 12.08 9.14
N THR A 159 -1.71 12.36 10.37
CA THR A 159 -2.31 11.34 11.23
C THR A 159 -3.72 11.04 10.73
N ILE A 160 -3.87 9.90 10.07
CA ILE A 160 -5.17 9.42 9.58
C ILE A 160 -5.89 8.74 10.76
N ARG A 161 -7.03 9.32 11.18
CA ARG A 161 -7.93 8.73 12.18
C ARG A 161 -9.29 8.48 11.55
N GLY A 162 -9.96 7.39 11.88
CA GLY A 162 -11.26 7.11 11.31
C GLY A 162 -11.99 5.93 11.95
N SER A 163 -13.26 5.80 11.60
CA SER A 163 -14.13 4.72 12.03
C SER A 163 -14.89 4.15 10.83
N LEU A 164 -15.27 2.88 10.94
CA LEU A 164 -16.17 2.21 10.02
C LEU A 164 -17.45 1.88 10.77
N THR A 165 -18.58 2.33 10.25
CA THR A 165 -19.92 1.93 10.69
C THR A 165 -20.48 0.93 9.70
N LEU A 166 -21.01 -0.18 10.20
CA LEU A 166 -21.64 -1.24 9.42
C LEU A 166 -23.13 -1.31 9.73
N LEU A 167 -23.94 -1.48 8.69
CA LEU A 167 -25.38 -1.59 8.74
C LEU A 167 -25.82 -2.89 8.05
N ASP A 168 -26.87 -3.52 8.56
CA ASP A 168 -27.53 -4.61 7.84
C ASP A 168 -28.45 -4.09 6.71
N ASN A 169 -29.08 -5.00 5.97
CA ASN A 169 -29.99 -4.66 4.87
C ASN A 169 -31.27 -3.92 5.33
N LEU A 170 -31.58 -3.92 6.62
CA LEU A 170 -32.71 -3.19 7.19
C LEU A 170 -32.30 -1.81 7.71
N GLY A 171 -31.01 -1.49 7.68
CA GLY A 171 -30.45 -0.24 8.19
C GLY A 171 -30.11 -0.27 9.69
N ASN A 172 -30.17 -1.42 10.37
CA ASN A 172 -29.75 -1.50 11.77
C ASN A 172 -28.22 -1.46 11.84
N THR A 173 -27.68 -0.73 12.82
CA THR A 173 -26.21 -0.67 12.98
C THR A 173 -25.71 -1.93 13.66
N THR A 174 -24.85 -2.67 12.97
CA THR A 174 -24.33 -3.96 13.46
C THR A 174 -22.91 -3.85 13.99
N GLY A 175 -22.13 -2.87 13.51
CA GLY A 175 -20.73 -2.72 13.87
C GLY A 175 -20.26 -1.26 13.89
N LEU A 176 -19.41 -0.93 14.86
CA LEU A 176 -18.63 0.31 14.89
C LEU A 176 -17.18 -0.02 15.20
N ILE A 177 -16.29 0.22 14.25
CA ILE A 177 -14.90 -0.28 14.27
C ILE A 177 -13.92 0.88 14.11
N ASN A 178 -12.85 0.92 14.90
CA ASN A 178 -11.73 1.82 14.59
C ASN A 178 -11.04 1.39 13.28
N ALA A 179 -10.97 2.30 12.31
CA ALA A 179 -10.65 1.96 10.93
C ALA A 179 -9.14 1.93 10.62
N ALA A 180 -8.28 2.43 11.50
CA ALA A 180 -6.87 2.65 11.16
C ALA A 180 -6.11 1.34 10.89
N GLU A 181 -6.27 0.35 11.77
CA GLU A 181 -5.65 -0.97 11.62
C GLU A 181 -6.36 -1.79 10.53
N LEU A 182 -7.70 -1.76 10.53
CA LEU A 182 -8.54 -2.42 9.53
C LEU A 182 -8.18 -2.02 8.10
N THR A 183 -8.02 -0.71 7.85
CA THR A 183 -7.70 -0.17 6.51
C THR A 183 -6.36 -0.71 6.01
N ALA A 184 -5.35 -0.81 6.88
CA ALA A 184 -4.06 -1.35 6.48
C ALA A 184 -4.13 -2.86 6.23
N PHE A 185 -4.84 -3.60 7.08
CA PHE A 185 -5.05 -5.03 6.94
C PHE A 185 -5.81 -5.38 5.65
N ARG A 186 -6.99 -4.78 5.41
CA ARG A 186 -7.81 -5.07 4.22
C ARG A 186 -7.09 -4.75 2.91
N THR A 187 -6.26 -3.70 2.90
CA THR A 187 -5.44 -3.36 1.73
C THR A 187 -4.36 -4.41 1.48
N ALA A 188 -3.69 -4.86 2.53
CA ALA A 188 -2.72 -5.95 2.45
C ALA A 188 -3.37 -7.29 2.06
N LEU A 189 -4.60 -7.56 2.54
CA LEU A 189 -5.36 -8.74 2.21
C LEU A 189 -5.65 -8.81 0.70
N ALA A 190 -6.09 -7.68 0.12
CA ALA A 190 -6.32 -7.55 -1.32
C ALA A 190 -5.03 -7.72 -2.14
N SER A 191 -3.96 -7.00 -1.80
CA SER A 191 -2.70 -7.05 -2.55
C SER A 191 -2.06 -8.46 -2.50
N THR A 192 -2.14 -9.15 -1.37
CA THR A 192 -1.59 -10.50 -1.24
C THR A 192 -2.38 -11.60 -1.96
N LEU A 193 -3.54 -11.29 -2.56
CA LEU A 193 -4.25 -12.24 -3.45
C LEU A 193 -3.38 -12.66 -4.64
N LEU A 194 -2.63 -11.70 -5.22
CA LEU A 194 -1.73 -11.95 -6.34
C LEU A 194 -0.44 -12.64 -5.91
N LEU A 195 0.00 -12.43 -4.66
CA LEU A 195 1.17 -13.10 -4.08
C LEU A 195 1.01 -14.63 -4.10
N LYS A 196 -0.21 -15.14 -3.83
CA LYS A 196 -0.52 -16.58 -3.88
C LYS A 196 -0.30 -17.19 -5.27
N LYS A 197 -0.43 -16.40 -6.34
CA LYS A 197 -0.23 -16.86 -7.72
C LYS A 197 1.24 -16.90 -8.12
N ARG A 198 2.13 -16.22 -7.41
CA ARG A 198 3.55 -16.10 -7.78
C ARG A 198 4.28 -17.42 -7.57
N GLN A 199 5.03 -17.83 -8.59
CA GLN A 199 5.88 -19.03 -8.52
C GLN A 199 7.05 -18.84 -7.54
N SER A 200 7.56 -17.62 -7.40
CA SER A 200 8.72 -17.33 -6.55
C SER A 200 8.49 -16.05 -5.75
N VAL A 201 8.77 -16.12 -4.45
CA VAL A 201 8.67 -15.02 -3.49
C VAL A 201 9.92 -14.87 -2.61
N HIS A 202 11.03 -15.49 -3.02
CA HIS A 202 12.27 -15.60 -2.25
C HIS A 202 12.84 -14.27 -1.74
N ASP A 203 12.82 -13.23 -2.57
CA ASP A 203 13.32 -11.91 -2.22
C ASP A 203 12.16 -10.91 -2.20
N MET A 204 11.86 -10.35 -1.02
CA MET A 204 10.81 -9.36 -0.83
C MET A 204 11.43 -8.03 -0.39
N THR A 205 11.10 -6.95 -1.10
CA THR A 205 11.50 -5.59 -0.73
C THR A 205 10.27 -4.76 -0.39
N VAL A 206 10.27 -4.10 0.77
CA VAL A 206 9.15 -3.30 1.25
C VAL A 206 9.61 -1.89 1.54
N PHE A 207 8.97 -0.92 0.90
CA PHE A 207 9.20 0.50 1.13
C PHE A 207 8.21 1.03 2.14
N GLY A 208 8.72 1.66 3.20
CA GLY A 208 7.97 2.10 4.36
C GLY A 208 8.05 1.12 5.53
N ALA A 209 7.67 1.60 6.71
CA ALA A 209 7.64 0.82 7.94
C ALA A 209 6.42 1.16 8.83
N GLY A 210 5.35 1.73 8.22
CA GLY A 210 4.09 2.02 8.90
C GLY A 210 3.13 0.82 8.93
N LYS A 211 1.87 1.05 9.31
CA LYS A 211 0.83 0.01 9.37
C LYS A 211 0.65 -0.75 8.05
N GLN A 212 0.71 -0.05 6.91
CA GLN A 212 0.62 -0.66 5.59
C GLN A 212 1.78 -1.65 5.35
N ALA A 213 3.03 -1.21 5.50
CA ALA A 213 4.21 -2.07 5.41
C ALA A 213 4.10 -3.30 6.34
N TYR A 214 3.72 -3.05 7.60
CA TYR A 214 3.57 -4.10 8.61
C TYR A 214 2.63 -5.22 8.17
N TRP A 215 1.40 -4.89 7.73
CA TRP A 215 0.43 -5.91 7.34
C TRP A 215 0.81 -6.61 6.03
N HIS A 216 1.38 -5.90 5.06
CA HIS A 216 1.87 -6.53 3.83
C HIS A 216 2.96 -7.57 4.14
N ILE A 217 3.91 -7.23 5.02
CA ILE A 217 4.96 -8.16 5.47
C ILE A 217 4.34 -9.32 6.24
N ARG A 218 3.48 -9.04 7.23
CA ARG A 218 2.89 -10.07 8.09
C ARG A 218 2.09 -11.08 7.28
N LEU A 219 1.21 -10.63 6.39
CA LEU A 219 0.40 -11.53 5.55
C LEU A 219 1.28 -12.31 4.57
N ALA A 220 2.31 -11.68 3.98
CA ALA A 220 3.24 -12.39 3.11
C ALA A 220 3.99 -13.51 3.86
N LEU A 221 4.49 -13.24 5.07
CA LEU A 221 5.15 -14.24 5.92
C LEU A 221 4.18 -15.33 6.39
N LEU A 222 2.94 -14.99 6.74
CA LEU A 222 1.95 -15.99 7.16
C LEU A 222 1.55 -16.92 6.01
N LEU A 223 1.37 -16.37 4.81
CA LEU A 223 0.94 -17.13 3.63
C LEU A 223 2.08 -17.95 3.00
N ARG A 224 3.28 -17.36 2.90
CA ARG A 224 4.41 -17.89 2.11
C ARG A 224 5.76 -17.83 2.83
N GLY A 225 5.79 -17.65 4.14
CA GLY A 225 7.01 -17.47 4.95
C GLY A 225 8.14 -18.47 4.71
N PRO A 226 7.88 -19.78 4.59
CA PRO A 226 8.94 -20.77 4.32
C PRO A 226 9.70 -20.55 3.01
N GLU A 227 9.10 -19.87 2.04
CA GLU A 227 9.67 -19.59 0.72
C GLU A 227 10.34 -18.21 0.66
N ILE A 228 10.12 -17.34 1.64
CA ILE A 228 10.70 -16.00 1.69
C ILE A 228 12.06 -16.09 2.40
N HIS A 229 13.13 -15.96 1.63
CA HIS A 229 14.51 -16.07 2.14
C HIS A 229 15.07 -14.72 2.60
N HIS A 230 14.74 -13.64 1.89
CA HIS A 230 15.21 -12.29 2.22
C HIS A 230 14.03 -11.32 2.28
N LEU A 231 13.96 -10.55 3.36
CA LEU A 231 13.05 -9.42 3.55
C LEU A 231 13.88 -8.15 3.73
N ASN A 232 13.82 -7.25 2.76
CA ASN A 232 14.48 -5.96 2.80
C ASN A 232 13.45 -4.87 3.10
N ILE A 233 13.60 -4.18 4.22
CA ILE A 233 12.76 -3.04 4.60
C ILE A 233 13.54 -1.76 4.30
N VAL A 234 13.01 -0.91 3.42
CA VAL A 234 13.59 0.39 3.06
C VAL A 234 12.73 1.49 3.68
N THR A 235 13.30 2.29 4.57
CA THR A 235 12.57 3.34 5.29
C THR A 235 13.46 4.55 5.56
N ARG A 236 12.85 5.72 5.74
CA ARG A 236 13.57 6.97 6.08
C ARG A 236 14.06 6.99 7.52
N ASN A 237 13.33 6.34 8.43
CA ASN A 237 13.59 6.39 9.86
C ASN A 237 13.90 4.98 10.38
N PHE A 238 15.05 4.84 11.04
CA PHE A 238 15.52 3.56 11.57
C PHE A 238 14.61 3.01 12.67
N ASP A 239 14.15 3.86 13.58
CA ASP A 239 13.31 3.47 14.72
C ASP A 239 11.94 2.96 14.28
N THR A 240 11.33 3.57 13.26
CA THR A 240 10.07 3.05 12.69
C THR A 240 10.29 1.69 12.03
N GLY A 241 11.41 1.51 11.31
CA GLY A 241 11.83 0.23 10.75
C GLY A 241 12.01 -0.85 11.82
N ARG A 242 12.77 -0.53 12.88
CA ARG A 242 12.97 -1.42 14.03
C ARG A 242 11.63 -1.75 14.70
N GLY A 243 10.77 -0.77 14.94
CA GLY A 243 9.45 -0.96 15.53
C GLY A 243 8.57 -1.90 14.71
N CYS A 244 8.57 -1.75 13.38
CA CYS A 244 7.87 -2.66 12.48
C CYS A 244 8.37 -4.10 12.63
N ILE A 245 9.69 -4.31 12.63
CA ILE A 245 10.29 -5.65 12.81
C ILE A 245 9.94 -6.24 14.17
N MET A 246 10.03 -5.45 15.26
CA MET A 246 9.68 -5.92 16.60
C MET A 246 8.21 -6.34 16.69
N ARG A 247 7.31 -5.54 16.09
CA ARG A 247 5.86 -5.84 16.04
C ARG A 247 5.56 -7.13 15.30
N LEU A 248 6.33 -7.52 14.27
CA LEU A 248 6.12 -8.80 13.57
C LEU A 248 6.23 -10.00 14.51
N PHE A 249 7.13 -9.93 15.48
CA PHE A 249 7.40 -11.03 16.41
C PHE A 249 6.64 -10.92 17.72
N ASN A 250 6.32 -9.70 18.16
CA ASN A 250 5.52 -9.45 19.35
C ASN A 250 4.51 -8.31 19.12
N PRO A 251 3.39 -8.58 18.42
CA PRO A 251 2.40 -7.55 18.09
C PRO A 251 1.54 -7.12 19.28
N LEU A 252 1.42 -7.96 20.31
CA LEU A 252 0.63 -7.73 21.51
C LEU A 252 1.51 -7.90 22.76
N PRO A 253 2.46 -6.98 23.00
CA PRO A 253 3.39 -7.10 24.13
C PRO A 253 2.71 -7.08 25.50
N GLU A 254 1.52 -6.48 25.57
CA GLU A 254 0.72 -6.36 26.80
C GLU A 254 -0.17 -7.58 27.07
N ASP A 255 -0.22 -8.57 26.17
CA ASP A 255 -0.99 -9.81 26.34
C ASP A 255 -0.03 -11.01 26.45
N PRO A 256 0.34 -11.45 27.67
CA PRO A 256 1.24 -12.58 27.89
C PRO A 256 0.68 -13.92 27.36
N SER A 257 -0.63 -14.01 27.14
CA SER A 257 -1.28 -15.22 26.60
C SER A 257 -1.21 -15.29 25.08
N TYR A 258 -0.80 -14.20 24.41
CA TYR A 258 -0.75 -14.15 22.97
C TYR A 258 0.32 -15.08 22.40
N VAL A 259 -0.12 -15.95 21.48
CA VAL A 259 0.76 -16.80 20.69
C VAL A 259 0.80 -16.26 19.27
N ASN A 260 2.00 -15.89 18.82
CA ASN A 260 2.17 -15.35 17.47
C ASN A 260 1.94 -16.44 16.40
N THR A 261 0.96 -16.21 15.52
CA THR A 261 0.63 -17.14 14.43
C THR A 261 1.74 -17.28 13.37
N LEU A 262 2.69 -16.35 13.31
CA LEU A 262 3.92 -16.51 12.52
C LEU A 262 4.91 -17.52 13.11
N GLY A 263 4.70 -17.92 14.36
CA GLY A 263 5.61 -18.75 15.13
C GLY A 263 6.79 -17.98 15.75
N PRO A 264 7.66 -18.67 16.51
CA PRO A 264 8.83 -18.08 17.13
C PRO A 264 9.83 -17.56 16.09
N ARG A 265 10.53 -16.48 16.40
CA ARG A 265 11.59 -15.92 15.54
C ARG A 265 12.65 -16.97 15.14
N GLY A 266 12.98 -17.90 16.03
CA GLY A 266 13.96 -18.96 15.77
C GLY A 266 13.56 -19.95 14.67
N ASN A 267 12.26 -20.05 14.36
CA ASN A 267 11.76 -20.92 13.30
C ASN A 267 11.77 -20.23 11.92
N MET A 268 12.01 -18.92 11.88
CA MET A 268 11.97 -18.14 10.64
C MET A 268 13.36 -18.13 9.99
N LYS A 269 13.47 -18.77 8.82
CA LYS A 269 14.71 -18.79 8.02
C LYS A 269 14.96 -17.49 7.25
N THR A 270 13.96 -16.60 7.21
CA THR A 270 14.00 -15.32 6.49
C THR A 270 15.03 -14.38 7.11
N LYS A 271 16.01 -13.94 6.32
CA LYS A 271 16.95 -12.88 6.69
C LYS A 271 16.27 -11.53 6.50
N ILE A 272 16.20 -10.73 7.57
CA ILE A 272 15.61 -9.40 7.54
C ILE A 272 16.73 -8.35 7.51
N ALA A 273 16.73 -7.48 6.51
CA ALA A 273 17.62 -6.35 6.38
C ALA A 273 16.83 -5.03 6.47
N LEU A 274 17.40 -4.03 7.13
CA LEU A 274 16.84 -2.69 7.25
C LEU A 274 17.79 -1.70 6.58
N LEU A 275 17.29 -0.95 5.60
CA LEU A 275 18.05 0.03 4.84
C LEU A 275 17.44 1.42 5.02
N THR A 276 18.30 2.37 5.39
CA THR A 276 17.95 3.79 5.51
C THR A 276 18.90 4.65 4.68
N PRO A 277 18.50 5.86 4.25
CA PRO A 277 19.36 6.77 3.49
C PRO A 277 20.69 7.12 4.16
N MET A 278 20.80 6.93 5.48
CA MET A 278 22.02 7.18 6.24
C MET A 278 23.10 6.11 6.01
N HIS A 279 22.77 4.98 5.40
CA HIS A 279 23.74 3.92 5.12
C HIS A 279 24.70 4.35 4.01
N ALA A 280 26.01 4.19 4.21
CA ALA A 280 27.04 4.67 3.28
C ALA A 280 26.87 4.12 1.84
N GLU A 281 26.44 2.87 1.72
CA GLU A 281 26.19 2.21 0.43
C GLU A 281 24.70 2.22 0.02
N TYR A 282 23.90 3.16 0.51
CA TYR A 282 22.44 3.19 0.30
C TYR A 282 22.06 3.00 -1.17
N SER A 283 22.63 3.80 -2.08
CA SER A 283 22.29 3.76 -3.51
C SER A 283 22.64 2.41 -4.14
N ARG A 284 23.75 1.78 -3.73
CA ARG A 284 24.18 0.46 -4.23
C ARG A 284 23.22 -0.63 -3.75
N LEU A 285 22.96 -0.67 -2.45
CA LEU A 285 22.08 -1.66 -1.82
C LEU A 285 20.63 -1.51 -2.27
N LEU A 286 20.12 -0.29 -2.41
CA LEU A 286 18.78 -0.04 -2.93
C LEU A 286 18.61 -0.65 -4.34
N LYS A 287 19.58 -0.40 -5.23
CA LYS A 287 19.58 -0.99 -6.58
C LYS A 287 19.65 -2.52 -6.54
N GLU A 288 20.47 -3.07 -5.65
CA GLU A 288 20.59 -4.51 -5.46
C GLU A 288 19.27 -5.13 -4.99
N TYR A 289 18.64 -4.55 -3.95
CA TYR A 289 17.39 -5.04 -3.36
C TYR A 289 16.24 -4.97 -4.37
N VAL A 290 16.07 -3.84 -5.07
CA VAL A 290 15.02 -3.68 -6.10
C VAL A 290 15.21 -4.69 -7.25
N ARG A 291 16.45 -4.90 -7.69
CA ARG A 291 16.73 -5.83 -8.80
C ARG A 291 16.62 -7.30 -8.37
N ALA A 292 17.01 -7.63 -7.14
CA ALA A 292 16.89 -8.97 -6.60
C ALA A 292 15.42 -9.34 -6.30
N ALA A 293 14.59 -8.38 -5.92
CA ALA A 293 13.22 -8.62 -5.49
C ALA A 293 12.40 -9.47 -6.48
N ASN A 294 11.71 -10.47 -5.95
CA ASN A 294 10.56 -11.13 -6.56
C ASN A 294 9.27 -10.36 -6.30
N VAL A 295 9.19 -9.73 -5.13
CA VAL A 295 8.01 -9.01 -4.64
C VAL A 295 8.46 -7.65 -4.13
N ILE A 296 7.77 -6.59 -4.56
CA ILE A 296 7.99 -5.24 -4.08
C ILE A 296 6.67 -4.69 -3.54
N PHE A 297 6.65 -4.29 -2.27
CA PHE A 297 5.53 -3.57 -1.69
C PHE A 297 5.93 -2.11 -1.49
N CYS A 298 5.24 -1.19 -2.16
CA CYS A 298 5.38 0.24 -1.98
C CYS A 298 4.24 0.72 -1.08
N THR A 299 4.58 1.20 0.12
CA THR A 299 3.60 1.54 1.17
C THR A 299 3.84 2.91 1.80
N THR A 300 4.35 3.84 1.01
CA THR A 300 4.73 5.20 1.40
C THR A 300 3.88 6.26 0.72
N PRO A 301 3.45 7.34 1.42
CA PRO A 301 2.78 8.48 0.80
C PRO A 301 3.78 9.37 0.06
N SER A 302 4.51 8.79 -0.90
CA SER A 302 5.56 9.48 -1.65
C SER A 302 4.97 10.37 -2.75
N THR A 303 5.66 11.47 -3.03
CA THR A 303 5.36 12.38 -4.15
C THR A 303 6.42 12.28 -5.26
N THR A 304 7.41 11.42 -5.08
CA THR A 304 8.48 11.15 -6.04
C THR A 304 8.74 9.64 -6.11
N PRO A 305 9.29 9.13 -7.23
CA PRO A 305 9.57 7.70 -7.37
C PRO A 305 10.51 7.22 -6.26
N LEU A 306 10.22 6.04 -5.70
CA LEU A 306 11.00 5.44 -4.61
C LEU A 306 12.39 4.96 -5.05
N PHE A 307 12.54 4.72 -6.35
CA PHE A 307 13.79 4.37 -6.99
C PHE A 307 13.73 4.77 -8.48
N PRO A 308 14.90 4.96 -9.14
CA PRO A 308 14.94 5.28 -10.56
C PRO A 308 14.32 4.19 -11.44
N ALA A 309 13.55 4.59 -12.46
CA ALA A 309 12.93 3.67 -13.42
C ALA A 309 13.92 2.65 -14.01
N THR A 310 15.14 3.12 -14.28
CA THR A 310 16.24 2.34 -14.87
C THR A 310 16.65 1.10 -14.05
N PHE A 311 16.26 1.01 -12.79
CA PHE A 311 16.50 -0.19 -11.98
C PHE A 311 15.70 -1.39 -12.50
N LEU A 312 14.50 -1.13 -13.03
CA LEU A 312 13.61 -2.17 -13.56
C LEU A 312 13.51 -2.14 -15.08
N THR A 313 13.61 -0.96 -15.71
CA THR A 313 13.42 -0.80 -17.15
C THR A 313 14.68 -1.05 -17.98
N ASN A 314 15.86 -1.26 -17.40
CA ASN A 314 17.04 -1.67 -18.18
C ASN A 314 17.01 -3.18 -18.50
N PRO A 315 17.72 -3.66 -19.55
CA PRO A 315 17.74 -5.09 -19.91
C PRO A 315 18.06 -6.02 -18.73
N SER A 316 18.98 -5.55 -17.90
CA SER A 316 19.48 -6.22 -16.71
C SER A 316 18.46 -6.23 -15.54
N GLY A 317 17.49 -5.32 -15.53
CA GLY A 317 16.35 -5.29 -14.62
C GLY A 317 15.18 -6.15 -15.11
N ARG A 318 15.00 -6.26 -16.44
CA ARG A 318 13.92 -7.00 -17.11
C ARG A 318 14.07 -8.53 -17.10
N THR A 319 15.15 -9.07 -16.54
CA THR A 319 15.42 -10.52 -16.55
C THR A 319 14.52 -11.32 -15.61
N LYS A 320 13.79 -10.65 -14.70
CA LYS A 320 13.02 -11.28 -13.62
C LYS A 320 11.61 -10.70 -13.55
N GLY A 321 10.67 -11.60 -13.30
CA GLY A 321 9.24 -11.28 -13.31
C GLY A 321 8.83 -11.02 -11.89
N ARG A 322 8.42 -9.79 -11.64
CA ARG A 322 8.17 -9.31 -10.28
C ARG A 322 6.70 -9.10 -10.07
N TYR A 323 6.30 -9.21 -8.82
CA TYR A 323 5.04 -8.64 -8.38
C TYR A 323 5.35 -7.32 -7.66
N ILE A 324 4.74 -6.22 -8.09
CA ILE A 324 4.92 -4.90 -7.50
C ILE A 324 3.54 -4.38 -7.09
N ALA A 325 3.36 -4.08 -5.82
CA ALA A 325 2.12 -3.51 -5.29
C ALA A 325 2.35 -2.08 -4.80
N CYS A 326 1.67 -1.12 -5.41
CA CYS A 326 1.74 0.30 -5.10
C CYS A 326 0.51 0.75 -4.32
N VAL A 327 0.69 1.02 -3.04
CA VAL A 327 -0.40 1.19 -2.06
C VAL A 327 -0.33 2.55 -1.38
N GLY A 328 0.87 3.10 -1.19
CA GLY A 328 1.07 4.32 -0.41
C GLY A 328 0.66 5.60 -1.15
N SER A 329 0.66 5.60 -2.48
CA SER A 329 0.25 6.75 -3.32
C SER A 329 -1.26 6.74 -3.63
N TYR A 330 -2.07 7.54 -2.94
CA TYR A 330 -3.54 7.54 -3.10
C TYR A 330 -4.12 8.92 -3.47
N LYS A 331 -3.26 9.85 -3.92
CA LYS A 331 -3.66 11.17 -4.41
C LYS A 331 -3.04 11.43 -5.78
N PRO A 332 -3.63 12.29 -6.63
CA PRO A 332 -3.13 12.52 -7.99
C PRO A 332 -1.68 13.02 -8.08
N HIS A 333 -1.19 13.71 -7.05
CA HIS A 333 0.19 14.21 -6.98
C HIS A 333 1.16 13.24 -6.26
N MET A 334 0.66 12.12 -5.73
CA MET A 334 1.47 11.11 -5.07
C MET A 334 1.86 10.01 -6.07
N ILE A 335 3.12 9.60 -6.04
CA ILE A 335 3.67 8.53 -6.88
C ILE A 335 4.70 7.74 -6.07
N GLU A 336 4.69 6.42 -6.23
CA GLU A 336 5.72 5.53 -5.68
C GLU A 336 6.62 4.94 -6.76
N LEU A 337 6.08 4.75 -7.96
CA LEU A 337 6.82 4.37 -9.14
C LEU A 337 6.91 5.51 -10.14
N ALA A 338 8.00 5.49 -10.90
CA ALA A 338 8.17 6.37 -12.05
C ALA A 338 7.17 5.95 -13.15
N PRO A 339 6.47 6.90 -13.83
CA PRO A 339 5.48 6.60 -14.86
C PRO A 339 5.97 5.67 -15.97
N GLU A 340 7.26 5.72 -16.30
CA GLU A 340 7.90 4.89 -17.32
C GLU A 340 7.84 3.39 -16.98
N ILE A 341 7.78 3.04 -15.69
CA ILE A 341 7.63 1.64 -15.26
C ILE A 341 6.23 1.13 -15.64
N LEU A 342 5.20 1.96 -15.49
CA LEU A 342 3.82 1.60 -15.84
C LEU A 342 3.62 1.58 -17.35
N GLN A 343 4.13 2.59 -18.06
CA GLN A 343 4.13 2.62 -19.53
C GLN A 343 4.80 1.39 -20.11
N TYR A 344 5.93 0.98 -19.52
CA TYR A 344 6.60 -0.25 -19.90
C TYR A 344 5.76 -1.49 -19.61
N ALA A 345 5.10 -1.56 -18.45
CA ALA A 345 4.26 -2.70 -18.09
C ALA A 345 3.09 -2.93 -19.05
N VAL A 346 2.57 -1.86 -19.67
CA VAL A 346 1.43 -1.92 -20.62
C VAL A 346 1.85 -1.89 -22.09
N ALA A 347 3.15 -1.74 -22.38
CA ALA A 347 3.62 -1.61 -23.75
C ALA A 347 3.28 -2.86 -24.58
N PRO A 348 2.77 -2.70 -25.82
CA PRO A 348 2.48 -3.84 -26.67
C PRO A 348 3.76 -4.62 -27.00
N HIS A 349 3.68 -5.95 -27.01
CA HIS A 349 4.80 -6.79 -27.42
C HIS A 349 5.17 -6.51 -28.88
N HIS A 350 6.29 -5.85 -29.11
CA HIS A 350 6.87 -5.84 -30.45
C HIS A 350 7.38 -7.25 -30.79
N GLU A 351 6.70 -7.96 -31.69
CA GLU A 351 7.08 -9.28 -32.21
C GLU A 351 8.36 -9.29 -33.07
N HIS A 352 9.23 -8.29 -32.97
CA HIS A 352 10.46 -8.24 -33.75
C HIS A 352 11.65 -8.86 -33.00
N ARG A 353 11.72 -10.19 -33.11
CA ARG A 353 12.88 -10.94 -33.60
C ARG A 353 14.25 -10.64 -32.95
N HIS A 354 14.48 -11.04 -31.70
CA HIS A 354 15.80 -11.52 -31.28
C HIS A 354 15.69 -12.62 -30.22
N LEU A 355 16.51 -13.65 -30.40
CA LEU A 355 16.56 -14.94 -29.72
C LEU A 355 17.11 -14.84 -28.28
N HIS A 356 16.57 -13.93 -27.47
CA HIS A 356 16.89 -13.86 -26.05
C HIS A 356 15.62 -14.05 -25.23
N LYS A 357 15.75 -14.86 -24.18
CA LYS A 357 14.70 -15.37 -23.29
C LYS A 357 14.13 -14.23 -22.43
N HIS A 358 13.52 -13.23 -23.06
CA HIS A 358 12.81 -12.13 -22.41
C HIS A 358 11.50 -12.66 -21.81
N GLN A 359 11.15 -12.19 -20.62
CA GLN A 359 9.92 -12.60 -19.98
C GLN A 359 8.72 -11.91 -20.63
N LYS A 360 7.61 -12.64 -20.71
CA LYS A 360 6.34 -12.09 -21.22
C LYS A 360 5.83 -11.02 -20.25
N GLU A 361 5.79 -9.78 -20.73
CA GLU A 361 4.99 -8.71 -20.15
C GLU A 361 3.50 -9.02 -20.36
N GLY A 362 2.63 -8.52 -19.49
CA GLY A 362 1.18 -8.66 -19.65
C GLY A 362 0.65 -7.25 -19.66
N GLY A 363 0.19 -6.82 -20.83
CA GLY A 363 -0.03 -5.43 -21.23
C GLY A 363 -1.12 -4.67 -20.46
N ALA A 364 -1.22 -4.87 -19.14
CA ALA A 364 -2.16 -4.21 -18.27
C ALA A 364 -1.58 -4.01 -16.85
N VAL A 365 -2.04 -2.96 -16.17
CA VAL A 365 -1.84 -2.76 -14.73
C VAL A 365 -3.09 -3.24 -13.99
N ILE A 366 -2.91 -4.03 -12.93
CA ILE A 366 -4.04 -4.51 -12.12
C ILE A 366 -4.41 -3.44 -11.10
N VAL A 367 -5.69 -3.18 -10.89
CA VAL A 367 -6.18 -2.18 -9.92
C VAL A 367 -7.23 -2.74 -8.98
N ASP A 368 -7.49 -2.07 -7.86
CA ASP A 368 -8.66 -2.34 -7.03
C ASP A 368 -9.96 -1.83 -7.66
N THR A 369 -9.94 -0.61 -8.21
CA THR A 369 -11.05 0.00 -8.93
C THR A 369 -10.52 0.71 -10.16
N LEU A 370 -11.16 0.51 -11.32
CA LEU A 370 -10.79 1.20 -12.54
C LEU A 370 -11.02 2.71 -12.42
N SER A 371 -12.21 3.13 -12.01
CA SER A 371 -12.57 4.54 -11.86
C SER A 371 -11.70 5.25 -10.83
N GLY A 372 -11.55 4.70 -9.63
CA GLY A 372 -10.74 5.31 -8.58
C GLY A 372 -9.27 5.46 -8.97
N CYS A 373 -8.67 4.44 -9.59
CA CYS A 373 -7.27 4.52 -9.99
C CYS A 373 -7.03 5.52 -11.14
N LEU A 374 -7.94 5.63 -12.11
CA LEU A 374 -7.81 6.61 -13.20
C LEU A 374 -7.94 8.07 -12.71
N HIS A 375 -8.62 8.32 -11.58
CA HIS A 375 -8.82 9.67 -11.04
C HIS A 375 -7.86 10.01 -9.87
N GLU A 376 -7.43 9.02 -9.09
CA GLU A 376 -6.68 9.25 -7.85
C GLU A 376 -5.22 8.77 -7.89
N ALA A 377 -4.88 7.75 -8.70
CA ALA A 377 -3.54 7.19 -8.71
C ALA A 377 -2.59 8.03 -9.57
N GLY A 378 -1.78 8.87 -8.94
CA GLY A 378 -0.86 9.77 -9.64
C GLY A 378 0.05 9.08 -10.65
N GLU A 379 0.52 7.86 -10.35
CA GLU A 379 1.41 7.11 -11.25
C GLU A 379 0.68 6.60 -12.51
N ILE A 380 -0.61 6.26 -12.43
CA ILE A 380 -1.45 5.90 -13.59
C ILE A 380 -1.77 7.14 -14.42
N ILE A 381 -2.18 8.23 -13.75
CA ILE A 381 -2.53 9.51 -14.40
C ILE A 381 -1.33 10.08 -15.15
N GLN A 382 -0.17 10.13 -14.51
CA GLN A 382 1.07 10.66 -15.09
C GLN A 382 1.63 9.75 -16.19
N ALA A 383 1.45 8.44 -16.07
CA ALA A 383 1.78 7.49 -17.14
C ALA A 383 0.85 7.62 -18.37
N LYS A 384 -0.31 8.28 -18.20
CA LYS A 384 -1.37 8.42 -19.21
C LYS A 384 -1.90 7.07 -19.67
N LEU A 385 -2.08 6.14 -18.73
CA LEU A 385 -2.68 4.85 -19.05
C LEU A 385 -4.15 5.04 -19.44
N LEU A 386 -4.57 4.28 -20.45
CA LEU A 386 -5.95 4.24 -20.92
C LEU A 386 -6.76 3.18 -20.16
N PRO A 387 -8.10 3.27 -20.13
CA PRO A 387 -8.95 2.30 -19.43
C PRO A 387 -8.75 0.84 -19.88
N ASP A 388 -8.44 0.61 -21.15
CA ASP A 388 -8.16 -0.72 -21.72
C ASP A 388 -6.78 -1.29 -21.33
N GLN A 389 -5.92 -0.47 -20.73
CA GLN A 389 -4.59 -0.85 -20.21
C GLN A 389 -4.62 -1.11 -18.69
N VAL A 390 -5.81 -1.10 -18.09
CA VAL A 390 -6.01 -1.26 -16.65
C VAL A 390 -7.09 -2.32 -16.45
N VAL A 391 -6.83 -3.28 -15.56
CA VAL A 391 -7.75 -4.41 -15.30
C VAL A 391 -8.05 -4.48 -13.82
N GLU A 392 -9.33 -4.59 -13.45
CA GLU A 392 -9.69 -4.73 -12.06
C GLU A 392 -9.30 -6.10 -11.50
N LEU A 393 -8.92 -6.13 -10.23
CA LEU A 393 -8.53 -7.35 -9.52
C LEU A 393 -9.67 -8.37 -9.50
N GLY A 394 -10.93 -7.92 -9.45
CA GLY A 394 -12.12 -8.76 -9.49
C GLY A 394 -12.27 -9.55 -10.80
N GLU A 395 -11.93 -8.94 -11.94
CA GLU A 395 -12.02 -9.60 -13.26
C GLU A 395 -11.06 -10.78 -13.39
N LEU A 396 -9.90 -10.72 -12.74
CA LEU A 396 -8.90 -11.80 -12.78
C LEU A 396 -9.41 -13.11 -12.15
N PHE A 397 -10.42 -13.05 -11.29
CA PHE A 397 -11.04 -14.22 -10.69
C PHE A 397 -12.06 -14.90 -11.61
N MET A 398 -12.61 -14.20 -12.62
CA MET A 398 -13.44 -14.82 -13.67
C MET A 398 -12.66 -15.94 -14.37
N LEU A 399 -11.41 -15.66 -14.73
CA LEU A 399 -10.56 -16.54 -15.52
C LEU A 399 -10.20 -17.83 -14.77
N LYS A 400 -10.24 -17.81 -13.43
CA LYS A 400 -10.07 -19.00 -12.60
C LYS A 400 -11.37 -19.84 -12.56
N ARG A 401 -12.51 -19.21 -12.29
CA ARG A 401 -13.80 -19.91 -12.18
C ARG A 401 -14.27 -20.49 -13.51
N GLU A 402 -14.11 -19.76 -14.61
CA GLU A 402 -14.41 -20.26 -15.95
C GLU A 402 -13.48 -21.41 -16.35
N ALA A 403 -12.18 -21.30 -16.09
CA ALA A 403 -11.25 -22.40 -16.35
C ALA A 403 -11.57 -23.63 -15.50
N GLU A 404 -11.90 -23.47 -14.21
CA GLU A 404 -12.28 -24.58 -13.32
C GLU A 404 -13.64 -25.19 -13.69
N ARG A 405 -14.61 -24.39 -14.12
CA ARG A 405 -15.91 -24.88 -14.62
C ARG A 405 -15.75 -25.63 -15.93
N LEU A 406 -14.99 -25.07 -16.88
CA LEU A 406 -14.68 -25.72 -18.16
C LEU A 406 -13.88 -27.01 -17.96
N CYS A 407 -12.92 -27.06 -17.02
CA CYS A 407 -12.21 -28.29 -16.68
C CYS A 407 -13.08 -29.36 -16.00
N LYS A 408 -14.13 -28.95 -15.27
CA LYS A 408 -15.11 -29.88 -14.68
C LYS A 408 -16.15 -30.38 -15.70
N GLU A 409 -16.53 -29.53 -16.66
CA GLU A 409 -17.57 -29.83 -17.66
C GLU A 409 -17.03 -30.49 -18.93
N LYS A 410 -15.77 -30.24 -19.29
CA LYS A 410 -15.14 -30.78 -20.49
C LYS A 410 -13.74 -31.27 -20.16
N GLY A 411 -13.54 -32.59 -20.27
CA GLY A 411 -12.19 -33.12 -20.49
C GLY A 411 -11.57 -32.41 -21.70
N GLU A 412 -10.57 -31.58 -21.42
CA GLU A 412 -9.66 -30.87 -22.33
C GLU A 412 -10.23 -29.90 -23.42
N VAL A 413 -9.87 -28.61 -23.20
CA VAL A 413 -9.33 -27.57 -24.11
C VAL A 413 -10.21 -26.81 -25.14
N ASN A 414 -9.95 -25.50 -25.14
CA ASN A 414 -10.09 -24.44 -26.15
C ASN A 414 -11.47 -23.82 -26.43
N GLY A 415 -11.57 -22.53 -26.07
CA GLY A 415 -12.54 -21.57 -26.62
C GLY A 415 -12.00 -20.15 -26.45
N LYS A 416 -11.93 -19.39 -27.54
CA LYS A 416 -11.40 -18.01 -27.63
C LYS A 416 -12.47 -16.99 -27.20
N GLY A 417 -12.11 -16.08 -26.30
CA GLY A 417 -12.84 -14.86 -25.97
C GLY A 417 -11.84 -13.82 -25.43
N CYS A 418 -11.96 -12.57 -25.92
CA CYS A 418 -11.10 -11.39 -25.71
C CYS A 418 -9.59 -11.60 -25.96
N GLU A 419 -8.89 -10.61 -26.54
CA GLU A 419 -7.44 -10.69 -26.87
C GLU A 419 -6.51 -10.67 -25.63
N PHE A 420 -6.97 -11.13 -24.47
CA PHE A 420 -6.09 -11.69 -23.45
C PHE A 420 -5.77 -13.13 -23.86
N GLN A 421 -4.60 -13.33 -24.49
CA GLN A 421 -4.04 -14.63 -24.88
C GLN A 421 -4.51 -15.75 -23.92
N GLY A 422 -5.28 -16.71 -24.47
CA GLY A 422 -6.14 -17.65 -23.72
C GLY A 422 -5.51 -18.23 -22.45
N GLY A 423 -6.34 -18.59 -21.47
CA GLY A 423 -6.01 -18.79 -20.03
C GLY A 423 -4.63 -19.32 -19.61
N ALA A 424 -3.92 -20.08 -20.45
CA ALA A 424 -2.51 -20.40 -20.27
C ALA A 424 -1.57 -19.15 -20.28
N GLY A 425 -1.80 -18.17 -21.15
CA GLY A 425 -0.99 -16.95 -21.26
C GLY A 425 -1.12 -16.04 -20.03
N LEU A 426 -2.36 -15.79 -19.60
CA LEU A 426 -2.65 -15.07 -18.36
C LEU A 426 -2.04 -15.77 -17.13
N LYS A 427 -2.22 -17.10 -17.01
CA LYS A 427 -1.66 -17.87 -15.90
C LYS A 427 -0.13 -17.75 -15.87
N GLU A 428 0.54 -17.84 -17.01
CA GLU A 428 2.00 -17.64 -17.09
C GLU A 428 2.40 -16.22 -16.68
N TRP A 429 1.67 -15.18 -17.12
CA TRP A 429 1.96 -13.80 -16.72
C TRP A 429 1.77 -13.58 -15.21
N LEU A 430 0.64 -13.99 -14.65
CA LEU A 430 0.33 -13.86 -13.23
C LEU A 430 1.29 -14.65 -12.34
N THR A 431 1.86 -15.75 -12.83
CA THR A 431 2.79 -16.59 -12.05
C THR A 431 4.26 -16.19 -12.20
N ARG A 432 4.68 -15.79 -13.41
CA ARG A 432 6.09 -15.64 -13.81
C ARG A 432 6.44 -14.33 -14.52
N GLY A 433 5.45 -13.61 -15.06
CA GLY A 433 5.62 -12.31 -15.71
C GLY A 433 5.78 -11.15 -14.72
N ASN A 434 5.92 -9.93 -15.25
CA ASN A 434 5.98 -8.70 -14.45
C ASN A 434 4.55 -8.16 -14.23
N VAL A 435 4.11 -8.13 -12.97
CA VAL A 435 2.74 -7.79 -12.56
C VAL A 435 2.80 -6.57 -11.65
N VAL A 436 2.14 -5.49 -12.07
CA VAL A 436 1.97 -4.28 -11.26
C VAL A 436 0.53 -4.24 -10.76
N TYR A 437 0.36 -4.07 -9.46
CA TYR A 437 -0.91 -3.83 -8.80
C TYR A 437 -0.91 -2.44 -8.20
N LYS A 438 -1.91 -1.63 -8.52
CA LYS A 438 -2.09 -0.29 -7.97
C LYS A 438 -3.39 -0.23 -7.17
N SER A 439 -3.30 0.23 -5.93
CA SER A 439 -4.47 0.42 -5.06
C SER A 439 -4.58 1.88 -4.61
N VAL A 440 -5.82 2.39 -4.61
CA VAL A 440 -6.22 3.67 -4.00
C VAL A 440 -7.25 3.48 -2.88
N GLY A 441 -7.83 2.28 -2.79
CA GLY A 441 -8.73 1.83 -1.74
C GLY A 441 -10.20 1.94 -2.13
N LEU A 442 -10.88 0.80 -2.07
CA LEU A 442 -12.31 0.64 -2.32
C LEU A 442 -13.06 0.41 -1.00
N GLY A 443 -14.16 1.14 -0.78
CA GLY A 443 -14.96 1.03 0.45
C GLY A 443 -15.56 -0.37 0.67
N LEU A 444 -15.90 -1.08 -0.41
CA LEU A 444 -16.37 -2.48 -0.36
C LEU A 444 -15.41 -3.38 0.44
N MET A 445 -14.09 -3.18 0.28
CA MET A 445 -13.09 -3.96 1.02
C MET A 445 -13.17 -3.70 2.53
N ASP A 446 -13.52 -2.48 2.94
CA ASP A 446 -13.71 -2.15 4.35
C ASP A 446 -14.97 -2.82 4.90
N VAL A 447 -16.07 -2.82 4.14
CA VAL A 447 -17.36 -3.45 4.53
C VAL A 447 -17.22 -4.97 4.68
N VAL A 448 -16.63 -5.64 3.68
CA VAL A 448 -16.46 -7.09 3.68
C VAL A 448 -15.61 -7.55 4.86
N VAL A 449 -14.42 -6.96 5.03
CA VAL A 449 -13.50 -7.37 6.09
C VAL A 449 -14.01 -6.91 7.47
N GLY A 450 -14.64 -5.73 7.55
CA GLY A 450 -15.23 -5.23 8.78
C GLY A 450 -16.37 -6.13 9.28
N GLY A 451 -17.26 -6.58 8.40
CA GLY A 451 -18.35 -7.50 8.73
C GLY A 451 -17.84 -8.82 9.31
N GLU A 452 -16.78 -9.36 8.70
CA GLU A 452 -16.16 -10.61 9.14
C GLU A 452 -15.50 -10.47 10.52
N ILE A 453 -14.82 -9.35 10.78
CA ILE A 453 -14.24 -9.05 12.09
C ILE A 453 -15.32 -8.89 13.16
N VAL A 454 -16.46 -8.26 12.85
CA VAL A 454 -17.60 -8.16 13.77
C VAL A 454 -18.20 -9.53 14.07
N ARG A 455 -18.37 -10.38 13.05
CA ARG A 455 -18.83 -11.76 13.22
C ARG A 455 -17.94 -12.52 14.21
N MET A 456 -16.63 -12.49 13.99
CA MET A 456 -15.68 -13.16 14.86
C MET A 456 -15.58 -12.55 16.25
N ALA A 457 -15.69 -11.23 16.36
CA ALA A 457 -15.70 -10.56 17.65
C ALA A 457 -16.85 -11.09 18.51
N ARG A 458 -18.05 -11.25 17.94
CA ARG A 458 -19.21 -11.82 18.63
C ARG A 458 -19.00 -13.27 19.03
N GLU A 459 -18.50 -14.11 18.12
CA GLU A 459 -18.24 -15.53 18.39
C GLU A 459 -17.22 -15.76 19.51
N ARG A 460 -16.26 -14.84 19.65
CA ARG A 460 -15.19 -14.92 20.63
C ARG A 460 -15.38 -14.02 21.85
N GLY A 461 -16.51 -13.31 21.94
CA GLY A 461 -16.80 -12.38 23.04
C GLY A 461 -15.79 -11.24 23.18
N MET A 462 -15.33 -10.67 22.06
CA MET A 462 -14.40 -9.53 22.03
C MET A 462 -15.11 -8.21 21.70
N GLY A 463 -14.61 -7.11 22.28
CA GLY A 463 -15.21 -5.79 22.15
C GLY A 463 -16.39 -5.56 23.10
N VAL A 464 -17.21 -4.56 22.79
CA VAL A 464 -18.41 -4.22 23.57
C VAL A 464 -19.65 -4.51 22.74
N THR A 465 -20.57 -5.30 23.29
CA THR A 465 -21.89 -5.55 22.71
C THR A 465 -22.92 -4.66 23.36
N ILE A 466 -23.70 -3.95 22.55
CA ILE A 466 -24.82 -3.11 22.98
C ILE A 466 -26.10 -3.76 22.45
N GLU A 467 -26.91 -4.27 23.37
CA GLU A 467 -28.22 -4.85 23.06
C GLU A 467 -29.25 -3.74 22.77
N ASP A 468 -30.25 -4.05 21.94
CA ASP A 468 -31.37 -3.15 21.60
C ASP A 468 -30.97 -1.75 21.08
N PHE A 469 -29.85 -1.67 20.35
CA PHE A 469 -29.44 -0.50 19.57
C PHE A 469 -30.25 -0.38 18.28
#